data_AF-A0A6P4FRR1-F1
#
_entry.id   AF-A0A6P4FRR1-F1
#
_cell.length_a   1.000
_cell.length_b   1.000
_cell.length_c   1.000
_cell.angle_alpha   90.00
_cell.angle_beta   90.00
_cell.angle_gamma   90.00
#
_symmetry.space_group_name_H-M   'P 1'
#
loop_
_entity.id
_entity.type
_entity.pdbx_description
1 polymer ?
#
loop_
_entity_poly.entity_id
_entity_poly.type
_entity_poly.pdbx_seq_one_letter_code
_entity_poly.pdbx_strand_id
1 'polypeptide(L)'
;MTITDWYKWSVQHFKCDPHIRPKLIPGVDRLDDRLRAVLREQDLQNDLLKRKPAGGGQNQRKSKKLKTTKKQTPRACEFQRLYSEKRKELKLLAKIQGMEYQFRSRPVPNFERFHQRLERRKLYLNSLQKVTRPRCPGTLAASMEALHKRKKEEKQRTKSTDFIPRINPGSSMDYLHRQPFIPQIESTYTRPKPFHLHTSDRALSRRLYDERKRMRMDQRLEQKASDWFKRERAEFLKLRKMTNFKANPNPWRRTTVSTAG
;
A
#
# COMPACT_ATOMS: atom_id res chain seq x y z
N MET A 1 -30.16 27.41 11.59
CA MET A 1 -29.15 27.86 10.61
C MET A 1 -28.85 26.72 9.66
N THR A 2 -29.34 26.79 8.44
CA THR A 2 -29.28 25.73 7.42
C THR A 2 -28.20 26.06 6.39
N ILE A 3 -27.32 25.08 6.12
CA ILE A 3 -26.21 25.18 5.17
C ILE A 3 -26.69 24.64 3.82
N THR A 4 -27.25 25.49 2.97
CA THR A 4 -27.69 25.10 1.61
C THR A 4 -27.54 26.26 0.63
N ASP A 5 -26.31 26.70 0.33
CA ASP A 5 -26.08 27.75 -0.69
C ASP A 5 -24.70 27.66 -1.37
N TRP A 6 -24.20 26.45 -1.65
CA TRP A 6 -22.91 26.28 -2.33
C TRP A 6 -23.00 26.25 -3.87
N TYR A 7 -24.20 26.33 -4.45
CA TYR A 7 -24.41 26.07 -5.88
C TYR A 7 -24.69 27.30 -6.75
N LYS A 8 -24.56 28.52 -6.21
CA LYS A 8 -24.95 29.76 -6.93
C LYS A 8 -23.81 30.51 -7.63
N TRP A 9 -22.59 29.96 -7.69
CA TRP A 9 -21.41 30.69 -8.21
C TRP A 9 -20.94 30.33 -9.62
N SER A 10 -21.60 29.42 -10.35
CA SER A 10 -21.08 28.97 -11.66
C SER A 10 -21.88 29.40 -12.89
N VAL A 11 -22.86 30.30 -12.76
CA VAL A 11 -23.68 30.72 -13.91
C VAL A 11 -23.74 32.24 -14.00
N GLN A 12 -22.62 32.85 -14.41
CA GLN A 12 -22.63 34.21 -14.94
C GLN A 12 -21.76 34.29 -16.20
N HIS A 13 -22.44 34.19 -17.32
CA HIS A 13 -22.14 34.77 -18.64
C HIS A 13 -20.67 34.86 -19.10
N PHE A 14 -20.21 33.82 -19.81
CA PHE A 14 -19.26 34.01 -20.91
C PHE A 14 -20.03 33.94 -22.22
N LYS A 15 -20.42 35.11 -22.75
CA LYS A 15 -20.77 35.23 -24.17
C LYS A 15 -19.44 35.31 -24.93
N CYS A 16 -19.23 34.36 -25.83
CA CYS A 16 -18.05 34.26 -26.66
C CYS A 16 -18.09 35.32 -27.79
N ASP A 17 -17.09 36.17 -27.85
CA ASP A 17 -16.65 36.76 -29.12
C ASP A 17 -15.65 35.80 -29.80
N PRO A 18 -15.83 35.45 -31.08
CA PRO A 18 -14.85 34.69 -31.83
C PRO A 18 -13.74 35.65 -32.28
N HIS A 19 -12.47 35.25 -32.11
CA HIS A 19 -11.25 35.92 -32.61
C HIS A 19 -10.44 36.81 -31.66
N ILE A 20 -10.27 36.43 -30.39
CA ILE A 20 -9.02 36.75 -29.67
C ILE A 20 -8.62 35.53 -28.84
N ARG A 21 -7.69 34.71 -29.37
CA ARG A 21 -7.04 33.68 -28.54
C ARG A 21 -6.06 34.40 -27.61
N PRO A 22 -6.19 34.32 -26.28
CA PRO A 22 -5.16 34.85 -25.39
C PRO A 22 -3.85 34.13 -25.70
N LYS A 23 -2.77 34.89 -25.86
CA LYS A 23 -1.43 34.34 -26.07
C LYS A 23 -1.13 33.40 -24.90
N LEU A 24 -1.09 32.09 -25.19
CA LEU A 24 -0.77 31.04 -24.22
C LEU A 24 0.58 31.37 -23.58
N ILE A 25 0.60 31.42 -22.25
CA ILE A 25 1.83 31.52 -21.46
C ILE A 25 2.73 30.35 -21.87
N PRO A 26 3.96 30.59 -22.38
CA PRO A 26 4.87 29.52 -22.74
C PRO A 26 5.17 28.66 -21.51
N GLY A 27 4.65 27.42 -21.50
CA GLY A 27 4.85 26.48 -20.39
C GLY A 27 3.57 25.93 -19.74
N VAL A 28 2.39 26.50 -20.01
CA VAL A 28 1.11 25.97 -19.49
C VAL A 28 0.64 24.72 -20.27
N ASP A 29 1.16 24.49 -21.48
CA ASP A 29 0.92 23.26 -22.25
C ASP A 29 1.73 22.04 -21.75
N ARG A 30 2.56 22.21 -20.71
CA ARG A 30 3.21 21.09 -20.00
C ARG A 30 2.30 20.54 -18.91
N LEU A 31 1.05 20.27 -19.25
CA LEU A 31 0.27 19.32 -18.45
C LEU A 31 1.03 17.99 -18.50
N ASP A 32 1.37 17.46 -17.32
CA ASP A 32 2.01 16.15 -17.19
C ASP A 32 1.30 15.15 -18.10
N ASP A 33 2.06 14.32 -18.81
CA ASP A 33 1.49 13.33 -19.74
C ASP A 33 0.45 12.43 -19.05
N ARG A 34 0.57 12.28 -17.73
CA ARG A 34 -0.40 11.63 -16.84
C ARG A 34 -1.74 12.37 -16.76
N LEU A 35 -1.72 13.69 -16.62
CA LEU A 35 -2.93 14.52 -16.60
C LEU A 35 -3.60 14.55 -17.98
N ARG A 36 -2.80 14.56 -19.06
CA ARG A 36 -3.31 14.40 -20.43
C ARG A 36 -3.95 13.04 -20.66
N ALA A 37 -3.38 11.96 -20.11
CA ALA A 37 -3.96 10.62 -20.20
C ALA A 37 -5.30 10.53 -19.45
N VAL A 38 -5.39 11.10 -18.24
CA VAL A 38 -6.63 11.11 -17.45
C VAL A 38 -7.74 11.89 -18.15
N LEU A 39 -7.43 13.05 -18.74
CA LEU A 39 -8.41 13.82 -19.52
C LEU A 39 -8.86 13.06 -20.78
N ARG A 40 -7.95 12.38 -21.48
CA ARG A 40 -8.30 11.53 -22.64
C ARG A 40 -9.19 10.35 -22.25
N GLU A 41 -8.97 9.74 -21.09
CA GLU A 41 -9.81 8.65 -20.58
C GLU A 41 -11.21 9.15 -20.19
N GLN A 42 -11.32 10.35 -19.60
CA GLN A 42 -12.61 10.98 -19.32
C GLN A 42 -13.34 11.36 -20.61
N ASP A 43 -12.65 11.89 -21.61
CA ASP A 43 -13.25 12.21 -22.91
C ASP A 43 -13.75 10.97 -23.64
N LEU A 44 -13.02 9.84 -23.57
CA LEU A 44 -13.49 8.55 -24.11
C LEU A 44 -14.74 8.04 -23.38
N GLN A 45 -14.82 8.19 -22.06
CA GLN A 45 -16.03 7.84 -21.31
C GLN A 45 -17.20 8.78 -21.64
N ASN A 46 -16.94 10.07 -21.81
CA ASN A 46 -17.95 11.06 -22.20
C ASN A 46 -18.44 10.85 -23.64
N ASP A 47 -17.58 10.45 -24.57
CA ASP A 47 -17.96 10.16 -25.95
C ASP A 47 -18.73 8.84 -26.09
N LEU A 48 -18.53 7.87 -25.19
CA LEU A 48 -19.37 6.67 -25.09
C LEU A 48 -20.78 6.97 -24.52
N LEU A 49 -20.94 8.07 -23.79
CA LEU A 49 -22.22 8.53 -23.24
C LEU A 49 -22.93 9.57 -24.12
N LYS A 50 -22.27 10.09 -25.16
CA LYS A 50 -22.91 10.97 -26.14
C LYS A 50 -23.79 10.16 -27.08
N ARG A 51 -25.11 10.39 -27.01
CA ARG A 51 -26.05 9.99 -28.07
C ARG A 51 -25.53 10.56 -29.39
N LYS A 52 -25.22 9.70 -30.35
CA LYS A 52 -24.90 10.13 -31.73
C LYS A 52 -26.11 10.90 -32.27
N PRO A 53 -25.96 12.14 -32.76
CA PRO A 53 -27.04 12.81 -33.46
C PRO A 53 -27.38 11.99 -34.70
N ALA A 54 -28.68 11.75 -34.91
CA ALA A 54 -29.17 11.16 -36.13
C ALA A 54 -28.85 12.11 -37.29
N GLY A 55 -28.08 11.65 -38.27
CA GLY A 55 -27.80 12.38 -39.51
C GLY A 55 -26.38 12.91 -39.68
N GLY A 56 -25.37 12.02 -39.63
CA GLY A 56 -23.98 12.35 -39.98
C GLY A 56 -23.38 11.28 -40.86
N GLY A 57 -23.79 11.22 -42.13
CA GLY A 57 -23.24 10.28 -43.12
C GLY A 57 -21.82 10.67 -43.53
N GLN A 58 -20.85 9.78 -43.28
CA GLN A 58 -19.53 9.85 -43.90
C GLN A 58 -19.30 8.63 -44.79
N ASN A 59 -19.22 8.90 -46.09
CA ASN A 59 -18.96 7.94 -47.16
C ASN A 59 -17.52 7.43 -47.11
N GLN A 60 -17.30 6.32 -46.41
CA GLN A 60 -16.06 5.55 -46.51
C GLN A 60 -16.16 4.61 -47.73
N ARG A 61 -15.47 4.97 -48.82
CA ARG A 61 -15.28 4.16 -50.03
C ARG A 61 -14.69 2.80 -49.63
N LYS A 62 -15.42 1.72 -49.90
CA LYS A 62 -15.00 0.34 -49.57
C LYS A 62 -13.98 -0.17 -50.59
N SER A 63 -12.77 -0.50 -50.15
CA SER A 63 -11.82 -1.31 -50.92
C SER A 63 -12.26 -2.78 -50.94
N LYS A 64 -12.31 -3.37 -52.14
CA LYS A 64 -12.63 -4.80 -52.36
C LYS A 64 -11.55 -5.67 -51.70
N LYS A 65 -11.93 -6.51 -50.73
CA LYS A 65 -11.06 -7.55 -50.16
C LYS A 65 -11.38 -8.91 -50.78
N LEU A 66 -10.33 -9.61 -51.23
CA LEU A 66 -10.37 -10.98 -51.73
C LEU A 66 -10.90 -11.94 -50.65
N LYS A 67 -11.80 -12.83 -51.06
CA LYS A 67 -12.43 -13.85 -50.21
C LYS A 67 -11.46 -15.02 -50.01
N THR A 68 -10.93 -15.17 -48.80
CA THR A 68 -10.29 -16.41 -48.34
C THR A 68 -11.36 -17.30 -47.72
N THR A 69 -11.60 -18.46 -48.34
CA THR A 69 -12.53 -19.49 -47.90
C THR A 69 -11.96 -20.26 -46.71
N LYS A 70 -12.21 -19.75 -45.50
CA LYS A 70 -12.27 -20.61 -44.32
C LYS A 70 -13.70 -20.49 -43.80
N LYS A 71 -14.34 -21.62 -43.49
CA LYS A 71 -15.67 -21.67 -42.85
C LYS A 71 -15.57 -20.94 -41.51
N GLN A 72 -15.69 -19.61 -41.53
CA GLN A 72 -15.65 -18.78 -40.34
C GLN A 72 -16.93 -19.08 -39.58
N THR A 73 -16.78 -19.59 -38.37
CA THR A 73 -17.87 -19.63 -37.39
C THR A 73 -18.50 -18.25 -37.33
N PRO A 74 -19.84 -18.14 -37.35
CA PRO A 74 -20.50 -16.85 -37.31
C PRO A 74 -20.02 -16.09 -36.07
N ARG A 75 -19.67 -14.81 -36.25
CA ARG A 75 -19.14 -13.92 -35.20
C ARG A 75 -19.92 -13.99 -33.88
N ALA A 76 -21.23 -14.23 -33.96
CA ALA A 76 -22.10 -14.44 -32.81
C ALA A 76 -21.62 -15.58 -31.87
N CYS A 77 -21.12 -16.69 -32.42
CA CYS A 77 -20.57 -17.79 -31.63
C CYS A 77 -19.27 -17.41 -30.93
N GLU A 78 -18.44 -16.54 -31.53
CA GLU A 78 -17.22 -16.02 -30.90
C GLU A 78 -17.57 -15.08 -29.74
N PHE A 79 -18.55 -14.18 -29.94
CA PHE A 79 -19.05 -13.32 -28.88
C PHE A 79 -19.70 -14.09 -27.74
N GLN A 80 -20.43 -15.16 -28.04
CA GLN A 80 -21.01 -16.04 -27.01
C GLN A 80 -19.92 -16.71 -26.17
N ARG A 81 -18.83 -17.16 -26.79
CA ARG A 81 -17.67 -17.71 -26.08
C ARG A 81 -17.03 -16.66 -25.18
N LEU A 82 -16.72 -15.47 -25.72
CA LEU A 82 -16.17 -14.35 -24.96
C LEU A 82 -17.05 -13.96 -23.76
N TYR A 83 -18.37 -13.89 -23.96
CA TYR A 83 -19.31 -13.58 -22.89
C TYR A 83 -19.32 -14.68 -21.81
N SER A 84 -19.26 -15.94 -22.23
CA SER A 84 -19.21 -17.07 -21.30
C SER A 84 -17.92 -17.11 -20.48
N GLU A 85 -16.79 -16.76 -21.08
CA GLU A 85 -15.47 -16.66 -20.43
C GLU A 85 -15.45 -15.51 -19.43
N LYS A 86 -15.87 -14.30 -19.85
CA LYS A 86 -15.95 -13.12 -18.97
C LYS A 86 -16.90 -13.34 -17.80
N ARG A 87 -18.01 -14.06 -18.02
CA ARG A 87 -18.93 -14.44 -16.94
C ARG A 87 -18.30 -15.41 -15.94
N LYS A 88 -17.43 -16.34 -16.38
CA LYS A 88 -16.68 -17.24 -15.48
C LYS A 88 -15.62 -16.48 -14.70
N GLU A 89 -14.90 -15.56 -15.34
CA GLU A 89 -13.91 -14.69 -14.68
C GLU A 89 -14.55 -13.84 -13.58
N LEU A 90 -15.70 -13.22 -13.85
CA LEU A 90 -16.45 -12.45 -12.85
C LEU A 90 -16.88 -13.31 -11.65
N LYS A 91 -17.32 -14.55 -11.90
CA LYS A 91 -17.65 -15.49 -10.81
C LYS A 91 -16.44 -15.85 -9.96
N LEU A 92 -15.25 -15.99 -10.55
CA LEU A 92 -14.02 -16.27 -9.81
C LEU A 92 -13.62 -15.07 -8.96
N LEU A 93 -13.67 -13.85 -9.51
CA LEU A 93 -13.37 -12.63 -8.77
C LEU A 93 -14.32 -12.43 -7.59
N ALA A 94 -15.62 -12.67 -7.78
CA ALA A 94 -16.61 -12.59 -6.71
C ALA A 94 -16.34 -13.63 -5.60
N LYS A 95 -15.92 -14.85 -5.95
CA LYS A 95 -15.51 -15.86 -4.97
C LYS A 95 -14.26 -15.43 -4.20
N ILE A 96 -13.24 -14.91 -4.88
CA ILE A 96 -12.00 -14.45 -4.24
C ILE A 96 -12.31 -13.31 -3.26
N GLN A 97 -13.09 -12.32 -3.68
CA GLN A 97 -13.54 -11.23 -2.81
C GLN A 97 -14.33 -11.78 -1.60
N GLY A 98 -15.26 -12.70 -1.81
CA GLY A 98 -15.98 -13.36 -0.71
C GLY A 98 -15.05 -14.11 0.26
N MET A 99 -13.97 -14.71 -0.24
CA MET A 99 -12.94 -15.40 0.57
C MET A 99 -11.96 -14.45 1.26
N GLU A 100 -11.80 -13.22 0.76
CA GLU A 100 -10.98 -12.15 1.33
C GLU A 100 -11.67 -11.50 2.54
N TYR A 101 -13.00 -11.32 2.47
CA TYR A 101 -13.81 -10.76 3.57
C TYR A 101 -14.36 -11.82 4.52
N GLN A 102 -14.07 -13.11 4.28
CA GLN A 102 -14.46 -14.17 5.19
C GLN A 102 -13.60 -14.13 6.46
N PHE A 103 -14.25 -14.14 7.62
CA PHE A 103 -13.56 -14.25 8.91
C PHE A 103 -12.86 -15.60 9.01
N ARG A 104 -11.55 -15.60 8.75
CA ARG A 104 -10.69 -16.77 8.96
C ARG A 104 -10.23 -16.75 10.41
N SER A 105 -11.00 -17.38 11.31
CA SER A 105 -10.42 -17.75 12.60
C SER A 105 -9.22 -18.64 12.32
N ARG A 106 -8.05 -18.25 12.82
CA ARG A 106 -6.93 -19.19 12.82
C ARG A 106 -7.34 -20.29 13.79
N PRO A 107 -7.39 -21.57 13.37
CA PRO A 107 -7.60 -22.64 14.32
C PRO A 107 -6.54 -22.51 15.41
N VAL A 108 -6.91 -22.86 16.65
CA VAL A 108 -6.00 -22.84 17.78
C VAL A 108 -4.70 -23.53 17.35
N PRO A 109 -3.54 -22.87 17.48
CA PRO A 109 -2.28 -23.46 17.09
C PRO A 109 -2.13 -24.83 17.76
N ASN A 110 -1.73 -25.85 17.01
CA ASN A 110 -1.39 -27.12 17.63
C ASN A 110 -0.10 -26.92 18.42
N PHE A 111 -0.24 -26.68 19.73
CA PHE A 111 0.85 -26.40 20.64
C PHE A 111 1.82 -27.57 20.73
N GLU A 112 1.33 -28.80 20.75
CA GLU A 112 2.16 -30.02 20.75
C GLU A 112 3.12 -30.04 19.56
N ARG A 113 2.61 -29.74 18.35
CA ARG A 113 3.44 -29.66 17.15
C ARG A 113 4.51 -28.56 17.23
N PHE A 114 4.18 -27.42 17.83
CA PHE A 114 5.13 -26.34 18.05
C PHE A 114 6.19 -26.72 19.08
N HIS A 115 5.80 -27.36 20.19
CA HIS A 115 6.71 -27.85 21.22
C HIS A 115 7.67 -28.90 20.64
N GLN A 116 7.17 -29.89 19.92
CA GLN A 116 7.99 -30.90 19.24
C GLN A 116 8.97 -30.26 18.25
N ARG A 117 8.54 -29.24 17.49
CA ARG A 117 9.43 -28.51 16.57
C ARG A 117 10.52 -27.74 17.33
N LEU A 118 10.17 -27.11 18.45
CA LEU A 118 11.12 -26.41 19.30
C LEU A 118 12.15 -27.35 19.92
N GLU A 119 11.72 -28.51 20.41
CA GLU A 119 12.61 -29.54 20.95
C GLU A 119 13.57 -30.07 19.90
N ARG A 120 13.07 -30.43 18.71
CA ARG A 120 13.92 -30.84 17.57
C ARG A 120 14.95 -29.77 17.21
N ARG A 121 14.55 -28.49 17.24
CA ARG A 121 15.45 -27.37 16.97
C ARG A 121 16.50 -27.21 18.07
N LYS A 122 16.13 -27.36 19.35
CA LYS A 122 17.08 -27.35 20.47
C LYS A 122 18.11 -28.47 20.32
N LEU A 123 17.67 -29.70 20.04
CA LEU A 123 18.55 -30.84 19.82
C LEU A 123 19.51 -30.60 18.65
N TYR A 124 19.01 -30.08 17.51
CA TYR A 124 19.83 -29.76 16.35
C TYR A 124 20.87 -28.66 16.63
N LEU A 125 20.48 -27.57 17.30
CA LEU A 125 21.40 -26.50 17.67
C LEU A 125 22.46 -26.98 18.66
N ASN A 126 22.07 -27.82 19.62
CA ASN A 126 22.98 -28.42 20.59
C ASN A 126 23.95 -29.40 19.91
N SER A 127 23.52 -30.14 18.89
CA SER A 127 24.40 -31.05 18.13
C SER A 127 25.39 -30.31 17.23
N LEU A 128 25.00 -29.15 16.69
CA LEU A 128 25.89 -28.30 15.89
C LEU A 128 26.91 -27.53 16.74
N GLN A 129 26.58 -27.28 18.01
CA GLN A 129 27.50 -26.68 18.97
C GLN A 129 28.50 -27.68 19.54
N LYS A 130 29.32 -28.31 18.69
CA LYS A 130 30.66 -28.75 19.13
C LYS A 130 31.56 -27.52 19.20
N VAL A 131 31.31 -26.66 20.19
CA VAL A 131 32.10 -25.44 20.39
C VAL A 131 33.43 -25.85 21.02
N THR A 132 34.50 -25.79 20.24
CA THR A 132 35.88 -25.90 20.74
C THR A 132 36.07 -24.80 21.79
N ARG A 133 36.25 -25.18 23.05
CA ARG A 133 36.53 -24.22 24.12
C ARG A 133 37.90 -23.60 23.86
N PRO A 134 38.03 -22.28 23.72
CA PRO A 134 39.35 -21.67 23.55
C PRO A 134 40.19 -21.93 24.79
N ARG A 135 41.39 -22.51 24.63
CA ARG A 135 42.33 -22.78 25.74
C ARG A 135 43.19 -21.56 26.09
N CYS A 136 43.27 -20.56 25.22
CA CYS A 136 44.13 -19.41 25.40
C CYS A 136 43.52 -18.38 26.37
N PRO A 137 44.27 -17.86 27.34
CA PRO A 137 43.75 -16.99 28.40
C PRO A 137 43.14 -15.68 27.87
N GLY A 138 43.73 -15.07 26.83
CA GLY A 138 43.18 -13.84 26.23
C GLY A 138 41.81 -14.04 25.58
N THR A 139 41.60 -15.17 24.88
CA THR A 139 40.31 -15.51 24.28
C THR A 139 39.27 -15.89 25.34
N LEU A 140 39.71 -16.51 26.44
CA LEU A 140 38.84 -16.80 27.60
C LEU A 140 38.35 -15.51 28.25
N ALA A 141 39.24 -14.55 28.49
CA ALA A 141 38.89 -13.24 29.06
C ALA A 141 37.85 -12.51 28.20
N ALA A 142 38.07 -12.41 26.88
CA ALA A 142 37.13 -11.80 25.96
C ALA A 142 35.76 -12.54 25.95
N SER A 143 35.76 -13.87 26.01
CA SER A 143 34.52 -14.65 26.06
C SER A 143 33.75 -14.43 27.38
N MET A 144 34.47 -14.30 28.50
CA MET A 144 33.88 -14.02 29.81
C MET A 144 33.27 -12.62 29.84
N GLU A 145 33.97 -11.61 29.32
CA GLU A 145 33.44 -10.25 29.21
C GLU A 145 32.18 -10.20 28.33
N ALA A 146 32.17 -10.89 27.19
CA ALA A 146 31.00 -10.99 26.32
C ALA A 146 29.81 -11.65 27.03
N LEU A 147 30.06 -12.72 27.82
CA LEU A 147 29.04 -13.39 28.63
C LEU A 147 28.47 -12.43 29.69
N HIS A 148 29.32 -11.68 30.38
CA HIS A 148 28.89 -10.68 31.35
C HIS A 148 28.06 -9.54 30.72
N LYS A 149 28.44 -9.05 29.54
CA LYS A 149 27.64 -8.06 28.78
C LYS A 149 26.26 -8.62 28.44
N ARG A 150 26.20 -9.84 27.90
CA ARG A 150 24.93 -10.50 27.57
C ARG A 150 24.02 -10.67 28.78
N LYS A 151 24.55 -11.11 29.92
CA LYS A 151 23.80 -11.22 31.19
C LYS A 151 23.29 -9.85 31.69
N LYS A 152 24.07 -8.78 31.52
CA LYS A 152 23.64 -7.41 31.87
C LYS A 152 22.49 -6.94 30.98
N GLU A 153 22.58 -7.17 29.67
CA GLU A 153 21.51 -6.82 28.72
C GLU A 153 20.22 -7.61 29.00
N GLU A 154 20.31 -8.90 29.33
CA GLU A 154 19.16 -9.72 29.67
C GLU A 154 18.47 -9.22 30.95
N LYS A 155 19.24 -8.87 32.00
CA LYS A 155 18.71 -8.22 33.20
C LYS A 155 18.08 -6.85 32.94
N GLN A 156 18.58 -6.09 31.96
CA GLN A 156 17.96 -4.82 31.57
C GLN A 156 16.64 -5.04 30.83
N ARG A 157 16.57 -6.08 29.98
CA ARG A 157 15.33 -6.46 29.28
C ARG A 157 14.25 -6.94 30.24
N THR A 158 14.60 -7.76 31.24
CA THR A 158 13.63 -8.18 32.27
C THR A 158 13.11 -6.98 33.06
N LYS A 159 14.00 -6.05 33.47
CA LYS A 159 13.60 -4.81 34.15
C LYS A 159 12.63 -3.93 33.34
N SER A 160 12.74 -3.93 32.00
CA SER A 160 11.81 -3.19 31.14
C SER A 160 10.45 -3.88 30.95
N THR A 161 10.39 -5.20 31.17
CA THR A 161 9.15 -5.99 31.05
C THR A 161 8.45 -6.21 32.38
N ASP A 162 9.04 -5.77 33.50
CA ASP A 162 8.43 -5.78 34.84
C ASP A 162 7.32 -4.72 34.97
N PHE A 163 6.52 -4.51 33.92
CA PHE A 163 5.21 -3.89 34.04
C PHE A 163 4.27 -4.90 34.71
N ILE A 164 4.44 -5.07 36.01
CA ILE A 164 3.41 -5.65 36.87
C ILE A 164 2.36 -4.55 36.98
N PRO A 165 1.10 -4.78 36.55
CA PRO A 165 0.06 -3.79 36.77
C PRO A 165 0.01 -3.53 38.28
N ARG A 166 0.35 -2.29 38.68
CA ARG A 166 0.19 -1.80 40.04
C ARG A 166 -1.31 -1.74 40.31
N ILE A 167 -1.90 -2.87 40.66
CA ILE A 167 -3.16 -2.88 41.39
C ILE A 167 -2.81 -2.16 42.69
N ASN A 168 -3.30 -0.93 42.84
CA ASN A 168 -2.93 -0.05 43.94
C ASN A 168 -3.07 -0.82 45.27
N PRO A 169 -1.97 -1.16 45.97
CA PRO A 169 -2.07 -1.95 47.21
C PRO A 169 -2.74 -1.15 48.35
N GLY A 170 -2.87 0.17 48.19
CA GLY A 170 -3.63 1.05 49.09
C GLY A 170 -5.08 1.28 48.67
N SER A 171 -5.54 0.73 47.54
CA SER A 171 -6.97 0.66 47.26
C SER A 171 -7.50 -0.52 48.07
N SER A 172 -7.95 -0.26 49.30
CA SER A 172 -8.75 -1.24 50.03
C SER A 172 -9.82 -1.77 49.07
N MET A 173 -9.99 -3.09 49.00
CA MET A 173 -11.12 -3.67 48.27
C MET A 173 -12.43 -3.44 49.04
N ASP A 174 -12.60 -2.26 49.66
CA ASP A 174 -13.79 -1.87 50.42
C ASP A 174 -15.03 -1.84 49.54
N TYR A 175 -14.88 -1.76 48.22
CA TYR A 175 -15.97 -1.89 47.27
C TYR A 175 -16.55 -3.31 47.20
N LEU A 176 -15.86 -4.34 47.69
CA LEU A 176 -16.41 -5.70 47.79
C LEU A 176 -17.36 -5.87 48.99
N HIS A 177 -17.24 -5.04 50.02
CA HIS A 177 -18.06 -5.08 51.24
C HIS A 177 -18.95 -3.85 51.42
N ARG A 178 -18.96 -2.95 50.44
CA ARG A 178 -19.78 -1.74 50.51
C ARG A 178 -21.24 -2.13 50.46
N GLN A 179 -22.01 -1.68 51.46
CA GLN A 179 -23.46 -1.79 51.40
C GLN A 179 -23.98 -1.15 50.10
N PRO A 180 -25.00 -1.74 49.47
CA PRO A 180 -25.55 -1.20 48.24
C PRO A 180 -25.92 0.27 48.45
N PHE A 181 -25.56 1.13 47.50
CA PHE A 181 -25.90 2.54 47.58
C PHE A 181 -27.42 2.70 47.59
N ILE A 182 -27.96 3.18 48.70
CA ILE A 182 -29.37 3.56 48.82
C ILE A 182 -29.43 5.06 48.51
N PRO A 183 -29.97 5.49 47.36
CA PRO A 183 -30.05 6.90 47.03
C PRO A 183 -30.98 7.61 48.02
N GLN A 184 -30.42 8.50 48.82
CA GLN A 184 -31.21 9.46 49.59
C GLN A 184 -31.54 10.62 48.66
N ILE A 185 -32.84 10.84 48.42
CA ILE A 185 -33.32 11.94 47.57
C ILE A 185 -33.27 13.22 48.42
N GLU A 186 -32.08 13.76 48.58
CA GLU A 186 -31.93 15.13 49.05
C GLU A 186 -32.16 16.03 47.83
N SER A 187 -33.20 16.86 47.87
CA SER A 187 -33.49 17.86 46.84
C SER A 187 -32.42 18.94 46.85
N THR A 188 -31.24 18.59 46.36
CA THR A 188 -30.07 19.45 46.25
C THR A 188 -30.11 20.08 44.87
N TYR A 189 -30.39 21.39 44.82
CA TYR A 189 -30.22 22.17 43.61
C TYR A 189 -28.77 22.01 43.12
N THR A 190 -28.60 21.30 42.01
CA THR A 190 -27.29 21.04 41.41
C THR A 190 -26.73 22.35 40.88
N ARG A 191 -25.75 22.93 41.59
CA ARG A 191 -24.97 24.05 41.06
C ARG A 191 -24.17 23.54 39.85
N PRO A 192 -24.31 24.14 38.65
CA PRO A 192 -23.53 23.73 37.51
C PRO A 192 -22.06 24.03 37.79
N LYS A 193 -21.27 22.99 38.05
CA LYS A 193 -19.82 23.10 38.19
C LYS A 193 -19.25 23.15 36.77
N PRO A 194 -18.62 24.26 36.35
CA PRO A 194 -17.99 24.30 35.03
C PRO A 194 -16.90 23.23 34.97
N PHE A 195 -17.02 22.35 33.99
CA PHE A 195 -16.07 21.29 33.74
C PHE A 195 -14.96 21.86 32.86
N HIS A 196 -13.72 21.74 33.31
CA HIS A 196 -12.55 22.17 32.54
C HIS A 196 -12.35 21.16 31.41
N LEU A 197 -12.97 21.42 30.26
CA LEU A 197 -12.82 20.58 29.08
C LEU A 197 -11.46 20.82 28.42
N HIS A 198 -10.63 19.78 28.34
CA HIS A 198 -9.41 19.74 27.52
C HIS A 198 -9.71 19.64 26.01
N THR A 199 -10.77 20.28 25.52
CA THR A 199 -11.18 20.23 24.11
C THR A 199 -10.10 20.83 23.21
N SER A 200 -9.49 21.95 23.62
CA SER A 200 -8.37 22.60 22.92
C SER A 200 -7.17 21.66 22.79
N ASP A 201 -6.72 21.07 23.90
CA ASP A 201 -5.53 20.22 23.94
C ASP A 201 -5.74 18.94 23.14
N ARG A 202 -6.95 18.38 23.21
CA ARG A 202 -7.33 17.20 22.42
C ARG A 202 -7.38 17.52 20.92
N ALA A 203 -7.91 18.68 20.54
CA ALA A 203 -7.95 19.11 19.14
C ALA A 203 -6.54 19.30 18.57
N LEU A 204 -5.63 19.94 19.33
CA LEU A 204 -4.23 20.09 18.96
C LEU A 204 -3.52 18.73 18.83
N SER A 205 -3.70 17.86 19.82
CA SER A 205 -3.13 16.51 19.81
C SER A 205 -3.60 15.71 18.60
N ARG A 206 -4.90 15.81 18.27
CA ARG A 206 -5.48 15.13 17.11
C ARG A 206 -4.92 15.66 15.80
N ARG A 207 -4.81 16.98 15.66
CA ARG A 207 -4.21 17.62 14.48
C ARG A 207 -2.79 17.12 14.24
N LEU A 208 -1.93 17.15 15.27
CA LEU A 208 -0.55 16.67 15.19
C LEU A 208 -0.46 15.19 14.83
N TYR A 209 -1.36 14.36 15.38
CA TYR A 209 -1.44 12.94 15.02
C TYR A 209 -1.81 12.74 13.55
N ASP A 210 -2.81 13.47 13.06
CA ASP A 210 -3.27 13.36 11.68
C ASP A 210 -2.20 13.85 10.69
N GLU A 211 -1.46 14.91 11.02
CA GLU A 211 -0.29 15.36 10.25
C GLU A 211 0.80 14.27 10.19
N ARG A 212 1.20 13.70 11.34
CA ARG A 212 2.18 12.58 11.38
C ARG A 212 1.69 11.35 10.61
N LYS A 213 0.37 11.10 10.61
CA LYS A 213 -0.23 10.00 9.85
C LYS A 213 -0.11 10.25 8.34
N ARG A 214 -0.36 11.47 7.86
CA ARG A 214 -0.17 11.86 6.45
C ARG A 214 1.28 11.65 6.02
N MET A 215 2.24 12.20 6.77
CA MET A 215 3.67 12.04 6.47
C MET A 215 4.09 10.57 6.33
N ARG A 216 3.63 9.69 7.22
CA ARG A 216 3.91 8.24 7.12
C ARG A 216 3.27 7.59 5.90
N MET A 217 2.09 8.05 5.47
CA MET A 217 1.44 7.56 4.27
C MET A 217 2.18 8.00 3.01
N ASP A 218 2.61 9.26 2.97
CA ASP A 218 3.35 9.83 1.85
C ASP A 218 4.70 9.13 1.67
N GLN A 219 5.45 8.92 2.75
CA GLN A 219 6.70 8.15 2.72
C GLN A 219 6.50 6.72 2.19
N ARG A 220 5.41 6.04 2.56
CA ARG A 220 5.10 4.71 2.02
C ARG A 220 4.77 4.75 0.54
N LEU A 221 4.10 5.80 0.08
CA LEU A 221 3.77 5.99 -1.32
C LEU A 221 5.04 6.24 -2.14
N GLU A 222 5.93 7.10 -1.66
CA GLU A 222 7.24 7.37 -2.26
C GLU A 222 8.10 6.10 -2.35
N GLN A 223 8.16 5.32 -1.27
CA GLN A 223 8.88 4.03 -1.28
C GLN A 223 8.34 3.10 -2.36
N LYS A 224 7.01 2.93 -2.43
CA LYS A 224 6.37 2.10 -3.47
C LYS A 224 6.65 2.60 -4.88
N ALA A 225 6.60 3.91 -5.10
CA ALA A 225 6.92 4.51 -6.39
C ALA A 225 8.39 4.27 -6.78
N SER A 226 9.31 4.42 -5.82
CA SER A 226 10.74 4.16 -6.03
C SER A 226 11.01 2.69 -6.37
N ASP A 227 10.31 1.76 -5.72
CA ASP A 227 10.46 0.34 -5.96
C ASP A 227 9.86 -0.06 -7.31
N TRP A 228 8.72 0.52 -7.69
CA TRP A 228 8.15 0.35 -9.02
C TRP A 228 9.12 0.84 -10.10
N PHE A 229 9.68 2.04 -9.95
CA PHE A 229 10.65 2.58 -10.90
C PHE A 229 11.91 1.71 -11.03
N LYS A 230 12.42 1.18 -9.92
CA LYS A 230 13.56 0.24 -9.93
C LYS A 230 13.25 -1.03 -10.71
N ARG A 231 12.03 -1.59 -10.55
CA ARG A 231 11.59 -2.78 -11.29
C ARG A 231 11.50 -2.50 -12.78
N GLU A 232 10.84 -1.41 -13.16
CA GLU A 232 10.70 -0.98 -14.55
C GLU A 232 12.07 -0.80 -15.22
N ARG A 233 12.99 -0.12 -14.52
CA ARG A 233 14.35 0.10 -15.01
C ARG A 233 15.14 -1.19 -15.14
N ALA A 234 14.96 -2.14 -14.22
CA ALA A 234 15.60 -3.45 -14.30
C ALA A 234 15.05 -4.28 -15.48
N GLU A 235 13.75 -4.24 -15.74
CA GLU A 235 13.13 -4.89 -16.90
C GLU A 235 13.61 -4.27 -18.21
N PHE A 236 13.65 -2.94 -18.29
CA PHE A 236 14.22 -2.23 -19.44
C PHE A 236 15.66 -2.65 -19.72
N LEU A 237 16.50 -2.73 -18.69
CA LEU A 237 17.89 -3.19 -18.84
C LEU A 237 17.99 -4.65 -19.30
N LYS A 238 17.10 -5.53 -18.83
CA LYS A 238 17.02 -6.93 -19.30
C LYS A 238 16.65 -6.99 -20.78
N LEU A 239 15.60 -6.29 -21.19
CA LEU A 239 15.17 -6.22 -22.59
C LEU A 239 16.30 -5.67 -23.47
N ARG A 240 16.95 -4.58 -23.06
CA ARG A 240 18.07 -4.01 -23.80
C ARG A 240 19.25 -4.98 -23.94
N LYS A 241 19.54 -5.80 -22.92
CA LYS A 241 20.56 -6.85 -23.03
C LYS A 241 20.19 -7.93 -24.06
N MET A 242 18.91 -8.29 -24.16
CA MET A 242 18.41 -9.28 -25.12
C MET A 242 18.35 -8.72 -26.55
N THR A 243 17.96 -7.45 -26.71
CA THR A 243 17.76 -6.82 -28.03
C THR A 243 19.02 -6.19 -28.60
N ASN A 244 20.00 -5.83 -27.77
CA ASN A 244 21.30 -5.39 -28.27
C ASN A 244 22.02 -6.58 -28.88
N PHE A 245 21.84 -6.75 -30.19
CA PHE A 245 22.72 -7.55 -31.01
C PHE A 245 24.14 -6.99 -30.87
N LYS A 246 24.96 -7.62 -30.03
CA LYS A 246 26.39 -7.38 -30.05
C LYS A 246 26.91 -8.05 -31.31
N ALA A 247 27.17 -7.27 -32.35
CA ALA A 247 28.01 -7.76 -33.45
C ALA A 247 29.30 -8.26 -32.81
N ASN A 248 29.67 -9.53 -33.06
CA ASN A 248 30.96 -10.04 -32.65
C ASN A 248 32.02 -9.04 -33.14
N PRO A 249 33.02 -8.70 -32.30
CA PRO A 249 34.09 -7.81 -32.74
C PRO A 249 34.62 -8.34 -34.07
N ASN A 250 34.68 -7.46 -35.07
CA ASN A 250 35.09 -7.84 -36.42
C ASN A 250 36.43 -8.61 -36.32
N PRO A 251 36.48 -9.90 -36.70
CA PRO A 251 37.67 -10.73 -36.51
C PRO A 251 38.88 -10.23 -37.31
N TRP A 252 38.68 -9.26 -38.22
CA TRP A 252 39.74 -8.64 -39.01
C TRP A 252 40.20 -7.28 -38.51
N ARG A 253 39.56 -6.71 -37.47
CA ARG A 253 40.10 -5.52 -36.80
C ARG A 253 41.26 -5.95 -35.90
N ARG A 254 42.48 -5.82 -36.43
CA ARG A 254 43.70 -5.93 -35.63
C ARG A 254 43.67 -4.86 -34.53
N THR A 255 43.61 -5.28 -33.27
CA THR A 255 43.90 -4.41 -32.13
C THR A 255 45.35 -3.96 -32.28
N THR A 256 45.56 -2.69 -32.65
CA THR A 256 46.85 -2.04 -32.54
C THR A 256 47.16 -1.95 -31.04
N VAL A 257 47.98 -2.87 -30.55
CA VAL A 257 48.55 -2.79 -29.22
C VAL A 257 49.46 -1.58 -29.24
N SER A 258 48.96 -0.47 -28.68
CA SER A 258 49.75 0.72 -28.40
C SER A 258 50.70 0.36 -27.27
N THR A 259 51.88 -0.12 -27.62
CA THR A 259 53.03 -0.20 -26.72
C THR A 259 53.40 1.23 -26.33
N ALA A 260 53.01 1.62 -25.11
CA ALA A 260 53.51 2.85 -24.49
C ALA A 260 55.00 2.64 -24.15
N GLY A 261 55.84 3.54 -24.65
CA GLY A 261 57.23 3.69 -24.23
C GLY A 261 57.36 4.49 -22.94
#